data_AF-A0A522CA54-F1
#
_entry.id   AF-A0A522CA54-F1
#
_cell.length_a   1.000
_cell.length_b   1.000
_cell.length_c   1.000
_cell.angle_alpha   90.00
_cell.angle_beta   90.00
_cell.angle_gamma   90.00
#
_symmetry.space_group_name_H-M   'P 1'
#
loop_
_entity.id
_entity.type
_entity.pdbx_description
1 polymer ?
#
loop_
_entity_poly.entity_id
_entity_poly.type
_entity_poly.pdbx_seq_one_letter_code
_entity_poly.pdbx_strand_id
1 'polypeptide(L)'
;PNIYLMASPMEFEGNGSKNINFTFGDKTFTNNVPFSSKLQLDHYDIALFYGLPFLKTATAGKLNAEIGLNARMIDFKAEISQPTTNKSESKSLNIWMPMIYVGAQLKPVKRFAVEAEARGIAYSGNHYYDIIGRLKVKPVGPLFIAGGYRYEDIKIDESDIKANLKFRGPFIEAGVEF
;
A
#
# COMPACT_ATOMS: atom_id res chain seq x y z
N PRO A 1 8.63 -21.76 -7.35
CA PRO A 1 8.28 -20.33 -7.19
C PRO A 1 7.39 -20.21 -5.96
N ASN A 2 7.58 -19.19 -5.14
CA ASN A 2 6.67 -18.90 -4.05
C ASN A 2 5.61 -17.88 -4.53
N ILE A 3 4.45 -17.90 -3.89
CA ILE A 3 3.34 -16.99 -4.18
C ILE A 3 3.00 -16.24 -2.91
N TYR A 4 2.75 -14.94 -3.04
CA TYR A 4 2.28 -14.08 -1.95
C TYR A 4 1.05 -13.31 -2.41
N LEU A 5 0.05 -13.25 -1.53
CA LEU A 5 -1.18 -12.49 -1.70
C LEU A 5 -1.32 -11.55 -0.51
N MET A 6 -1.61 -10.28 -0.76
CA MET A 6 -1.81 -9.28 0.30
C MET A 6 -2.94 -8.34 -0.06
N ALA A 7 -3.80 -8.07 0.92
CA ALA A 7 -4.74 -6.97 0.89
C ALA A 7 -4.29 -5.92 1.91
N SER A 8 -4.22 -4.66 1.51
CA SER A 8 -3.91 -3.52 2.38
C SER A 8 -4.99 -2.47 2.22
N PRO A 9 -6.10 -2.58 2.97
CA PRO A 9 -7.13 -1.56 2.94
C PRO A 9 -6.64 -0.29 3.64
N MET A 10 -6.89 0.86 3.04
CA MET A 10 -6.51 2.16 3.62
C MET A 10 -7.62 3.16 3.45
N GLU A 11 -7.98 3.82 4.55
CA GLU A 11 -9.06 4.80 4.59
C GLU A 11 -8.63 6.04 5.36
N PHE A 12 -8.94 7.20 4.80
CA PHE A 12 -8.68 8.51 5.38
C PHE A 12 -9.97 9.30 5.38
N GLU A 13 -10.33 9.85 6.53
CA GLU A 13 -11.49 10.72 6.68
C GLU A 13 -11.04 12.08 7.19
N GLY A 14 -11.70 13.14 6.71
CA GLY A 14 -11.38 14.51 7.11
C GLY A 14 -12.61 15.40 7.00
N ASN A 15 -12.75 16.32 7.94
CA ASN A 15 -13.78 17.36 7.89
C ASN A 15 -13.12 18.71 7.61
N GLY A 16 -13.76 19.55 6.81
CA GLY A 16 -13.24 20.86 6.45
C GLY A 16 -14.31 21.84 6.01
N SER A 17 -13.91 23.08 5.75
CA SER A 17 -14.73 24.08 5.08
C SER A 17 -13.82 24.95 4.20
N LYS A 18 -14.37 25.48 3.10
CA LYS A 18 -13.65 26.42 2.22
C LYS A 18 -14.43 27.72 2.13
N ASN A 19 -13.71 28.85 2.12
CA ASN A 19 -14.31 30.17 1.94
C ASN A 19 -14.75 30.47 0.49
N ILE A 20 -14.46 29.55 -0.43
CA ILE A 20 -14.84 29.61 -1.85
C ILE A 20 -15.64 28.37 -2.25
N ASN A 21 -16.48 28.52 -3.27
CA ASN A 21 -17.12 27.38 -3.92
C ASN A 21 -16.05 26.53 -4.58
N PHE A 22 -16.22 25.21 -4.57
CA PHE A 22 -15.30 24.31 -5.24
C PHE A 22 -16.09 23.20 -5.93
N THR A 23 -15.55 22.70 -7.04
CA THR A 23 -16.17 21.61 -7.78
C THR A 23 -15.38 20.33 -7.53
N PHE A 24 -16.10 19.24 -7.31
CA PHE A 24 -15.56 17.89 -7.27
C PHE A 24 -16.48 17.00 -8.10
N GLY A 25 -15.91 16.29 -9.08
CA GLY A 25 -16.70 15.63 -10.11
C GLY A 25 -17.60 16.64 -10.84
N ASP A 26 -18.88 16.32 -10.92
CA ASP A 26 -19.88 17.12 -11.63
C ASP A 26 -20.69 18.01 -10.68
N LYS A 27 -20.29 18.11 -9.40
CA LYS A 27 -20.99 18.89 -8.38
C LYS A 27 -20.16 20.03 -7.81
N THR A 28 -20.80 21.18 -7.69
CA THR A 28 -20.24 22.36 -7.01
C THR A 28 -20.71 22.40 -5.56
N PHE A 29 -19.75 22.36 -4.64
CA PHE A 29 -19.93 22.49 -3.19
C PHE A 29 -19.90 23.97 -2.79
N THR A 30 -20.72 24.32 -1.79
CA THR A 30 -20.98 25.71 -1.41
C THR A 30 -19.94 26.20 -0.42
N ASN A 31 -19.47 27.45 -0.59
CA ASN A 31 -18.55 28.09 0.33
C ASN A 31 -19.12 28.23 1.75
N ASN A 32 -18.21 28.30 2.72
CA ASN A 32 -18.48 28.46 4.16
C ASN A 32 -19.42 27.40 4.75
N VAL A 33 -19.64 26.29 4.04
CA VAL A 33 -20.37 25.14 4.56
C VAL A 33 -19.38 24.02 4.86
N PRO A 34 -19.47 23.39 6.05
CA PRO A 34 -18.65 22.22 6.37
C PRO A 34 -18.93 21.06 5.40
N PHE A 35 -17.87 20.41 4.93
CA PHE A 35 -17.92 19.16 4.18
C PHE A 35 -17.07 18.09 4.87
N SER A 36 -17.48 16.84 4.72
CA SER A 36 -16.69 15.66 5.02
C SER A 36 -16.07 15.15 3.72
N SER A 37 -14.84 14.67 3.81
CA SER A 37 -14.12 14.01 2.72
C SER A 37 -13.65 12.65 3.21
N LYS A 38 -13.83 11.65 2.36
CA LYS A 38 -13.38 10.27 2.57
C LYS A 38 -12.54 9.84 1.38
N LEU A 39 -11.38 9.27 1.65
CA LEU A 39 -10.44 8.76 0.67
C LEU A 39 -10.14 7.29 1.00
N GLN A 40 -10.45 6.40 0.08
CA GLN A 40 -10.11 4.98 0.17
C GLN A 40 -9.04 4.67 -0.87
N LEU A 41 -8.02 3.92 -0.46
CA LEU A 41 -6.89 3.50 -1.27
C LEU A 41 -6.56 2.05 -0.92
N ASP A 42 -7.31 1.11 -1.50
CA ASP A 42 -7.12 -0.30 -1.21
C ASP A 42 -6.12 -0.93 -2.18
N HIS A 43 -5.13 -1.64 -1.64
CA HIS A 43 -4.16 -2.38 -2.44
C HIS A 43 -4.40 -3.88 -2.36
N TYR A 44 -4.37 -4.52 -3.53
CA TYR A 44 -4.39 -5.97 -3.66
C TYR A 44 -3.16 -6.41 -4.45
N ASP A 45 -2.27 -7.13 -3.79
CA ASP A 45 -0.98 -7.56 -4.35
C ASP A 45 -0.96 -9.06 -4.61
N ILE A 46 -0.42 -9.41 -5.78
CA ILE A 46 -0.05 -10.77 -6.14
C ILE A 46 1.43 -10.76 -6.50
N ALA A 47 2.26 -11.47 -5.75
CA ALA A 47 3.69 -11.59 -6.04
C ALA A 47 4.13 -13.02 -6.34
N LEU A 48 5.01 -13.16 -7.33
CA LEU A 48 5.71 -14.38 -7.69
C LEU A 48 7.20 -14.16 -7.46
N PHE A 49 7.81 -14.93 -6.57
CA PHE A 49 9.18 -14.68 -6.14
C PHE A 49 9.99 -15.97 -5.92
N TYR A 50 11.31 -15.80 -5.91
CA TYR A 50 12.28 -16.85 -5.70
C TYR A 50 13.31 -16.42 -4.65
N GLY A 51 13.63 -17.33 -3.74
CA GLY A 51 14.70 -17.13 -2.77
C GLY A 51 16.08 -17.30 -3.40
N LEU A 52 17.04 -16.48 -3.00
CA LEU A 52 18.45 -16.57 -3.39
C LEU A 52 19.15 -17.64 -2.52
N PRO A 53 19.51 -18.81 -3.09
CA PRO A 53 19.94 -19.97 -2.29
C PRO A 53 21.27 -19.76 -1.58
N PHE A 54 22.17 -18.94 -2.12
CA PHE A 54 23.50 -18.71 -1.58
C PHE A 54 23.47 -18.15 -0.14
N LEU A 55 22.65 -17.13 0.11
CA LEU A 55 22.55 -16.49 1.43
C LEU A 55 21.91 -17.40 2.47
N LYS A 56 20.93 -18.20 2.05
CA LYS A 56 20.29 -19.20 2.90
C LYS A 56 21.29 -20.25 3.35
N THR A 57 22.10 -20.78 2.44
CA THR A 57 23.10 -21.80 2.78
C THR A 57 24.22 -21.22 3.66
N ALA A 58 24.74 -20.04 3.31
CA ALA A 58 25.83 -19.39 4.05
C ALA A 58 25.45 -19.05 5.51
N THR A 59 24.17 -18.79 5.78
CA THR A 59 23.68 -18.39 7.12
C THR A 59 22.99 -19.52 7.88
N ALA A 60 23.21 -20.78 7.48
CA ALA A 60 22.57 -21.96 8.06
C ALA A 60 21.03 -21.83 8.13
N GLY A 61 20.43 -21.21 7.11
CA GLY A 61 18.98 -21.03 6.96
C GLY A 61 18.37 -19.86 7.73
N LYS A 62 19.18 -18.99 8.34
CA LYS A 62 18.67 -17.84 9.12
C LYS A 62 18.32 -16.63 8.28
N LEU A 63 19.05 -16.38 7.18
CA LEU A 63 18.82 -15.25 6.28
C LEU A 63 18.32 -15.77 4.93
N ASN A 64 17.17 -15.28 4.49
CA ASN A 64 16.70 -15.43 3.13
C ASN A 64 16.65 -14.06 2.47
N ALA A 65 17.11 -13.98 1.23
CA ALA A 65 16.80 -12.86 0.36
C ALA A 65 16.00 -13.40 -0.82
N GLU A 66 15.16 -12.58 -1.40
CA GLU A 66 14.25 -12.97 -2.46
C GLU A 66 14.04 -11.84 -3.46
N ILE A 67 13.73 -12.24 -4.68
CA ILE A 67 13.44 -11.36 -5.80
C ILE A 67 12.29 -11.95 -6.61
N GLY A 68 11.46 -11.08 -7.15
CA GLY A 68 10.27 -11.49 -7.88
C GLY A 68 9.61 -10.35 -8.63
N LEU A 69 8.41 -10.66 -9.11
CA LEU A 69 7.49 -9.72 -9.74
C LEU A 69 6.25 -9.61 -8.87
N ASN A 70 5.65 -8.42 -8.84
CA ASN A 70 4.42 -8.13 -8.13
C ASN A 70 3.45 -7.42 -9.06
N ALA A 71 2.21 -7.88 -9.12
CA ALA A 71 1.11 -7.14 -9.74
C ALA A 71 0.23 -6.58 -8.62
N ARG A 72 0.09 -5.26 -8.57
CA ARG A 72 -0.78 -4.55 -7.63
C ARG A 72 -2.02 -4.05 -8.36
N MET A 73 -3.19 -4.34 -7.82
CA MET A 73 -4.41 -3.61 -8.13
C MET A 73 -4.64 -2.54 -7.07
N ILE A 74 -4.84 -1.31 -7.49
CA ILE A 74 -5.18 -0.17 -6.64
C ILE A 74 -6.63 0.18 -6.90
N ASP A 75 -7.47 0.08 -5.88
CA ASP A 75 -8.84 0.61 -5.88
C ASP A 75 -8.85 1.95 -5.14
N PHE A 76 -8.96 3.03 -5.91
CA PHE A 76 -9.02 4.38 -5.40
C PHE A 76 -10.46 4.86 -5.40
N LYS A 77 -10.93 5.40 -4.28
CA LYS A 77 -12.21 6.08 -4.19
C LYS A 77 -12.10 7.36 -3.36
N ALA A 78 -12.56 8.47 -3.92
CA ALA A 78 -12.66 9.75 -3.23
C ALA A 78 -14.13 10.18 -3.16
N GLU A 79 -14.57 10.56 -1.97
CA GLU A 79 -15.93 11.02 -1.69
C GLU A 79 -15.90 12.36 -0.95
N ILE A 80 -16.80 13.26 -1.33
CA ILE A 80 -17.04 14.53 -0.64
C ILE A 80 -18.54 14.65 -0.38
N SER A 81 -18.89 14.95 0.86
CA SER A 81 -20.27 15.12 1.31
C SER A 81 -20.44 16.41 2.10
N GLN A 82 -21.50 17.16 1.81
CA GLN A 82 -21.91 18.39 2.47
C GLN A 82 -23.38 18.25 2.90
N PRO A 83 -23.63 17.69 4.10
CA PRO A 83 -24.97 17.36 4.57
C PRO A 83 -25.91 18.56 4.62
N THR A 84 -25.40 19.74 5.02
CA THR A 84 -26.19 20.98 5.18
C THR A 84 -26.87 21.42 3.87
N THR A 85 -26.28 21.12 2.72
CA THR A 85 -26.86 21.42 1.40
C THR A 85 -27.30 20.16 0.66
N ASN A 86 -27.33 19.01 1.33
CA ASN A 86 -27.66 17.71 0.78
C ASN A 86 -26.88 17.38 -0.52
N LYS A 87 -25.57 17.70 -0.56
CA LYS A 87 -24.69 17.42 -1.70
C LYS A 87 -23.72 16.32 -1.32
N SER A 88 -23.61 15.28 -2.15
CA SER A 88 -22.54 14.28 -2.04
C SER A 88 -22.11 13.86 -3.44
N GLU A 89 -20.82 13.64 -3.65
CA GLU A 89 -20.25 13.18 -4.92
C GLU A 89 -19.06 12.25 -4.65
N SER A 90 -18.91 11.21 -5.46
CA SER A 90 -17.80 10.25 -5.36
C SER A 90 -17.20 9.94 -6.74
N LYS A 91 -15.89 9.77 -6.80
CA LYS A 91 -15.17 9.27 -7.99
C LYS A 91 -14.29 8.09 -7.59
N SER A 92 -14.25 7.07 -8.43
CA SER A 92 -13.44 5.88 -8.22
C SER A 92 -12.61 5.53 -9.47
N LEU A 93 -11.46 4.91 -9.25
CA LEU A 93 -10.53 4.51 -10.30
C LEU A 93 -9.82 3.22 -9.88
N ASN A 94 -9.75 2.26 -10.81
CA ASN A 94 -9.02 1.01 -10.63
C ASN A 94 -7.79 0.98 -11.54
N ILE A 95 -6.62 0.72 -10.97
CA ILE A 95 -5.36 0.71 -11.70
C ILE A 95 -4.61 -0.59 -11.41
N TRP A 96 -4.09 -1.22 -12.46
CA TRP A 96 -3.16 -2.34 -12.34
C TRP A 96 -1.73 -1.86 -12.56
N MET A 97 -0.83 -2.23 -11.65
CA MET A 97 0.56 -1.82 -11.66
C MET A 97 1.50 -3.03 -11.52
N PRO A 98 2.24 -3.38 -12.57
CA PRO A 98 3.35 -4.33 -12.45
C PRO A 98 4.53 -3.67 -11.74
N MET A 99 5.20 -4.41 -10.86
CA MET A 99 6.31 -3.95 -10.05
C MET A 99 7.36 -5.04 -9.89
N ILE A 100 8.60 -4.63 -9.67
CA ILE A 100 9.64 -5.54 -9.17
C ILE A 100 9.45 -5.69 -7.67
N TYR A 101 9.66 -6.91 -7.17
CA TYR A 101 9.65 -7.25 -5.76
C TYR A 101 11.03 -7.70 -5.31
N VAL A 102 11.48 -7.21 -4.17
CA VAL A 102 12.62 -7.74 -3.43
C VAL A 102 12.29 -7.86 -1.96
N GLY A 103 12.82 -8.89 -1.31
CA GLY A 103 12.59 -9.14 0.10
C GLY A 103 13.84 -9.66 0.79
N ALA A 104 13.92 -9.41 2.08
CA ALA A 104 14.90 -10.01 2.97
C ALA A 104 14.21 -10.41 4.28
N GLN A 105 14.53 -11.60 4.75
CA GLN A 105 13.96 -12.20 5.95
C GLN A 105 15.07 -12.77 6.82
N LEU A 106 15.14 -12.30 8.06
CA LEU A 106 15.98 -12.86 9.11
C LEU A 106 15.10 -13.63 10.09
N LYS A 107 15.39 -14.92 10.31
CA LYS A 107 14.71 -15.81 11.26
C LYS A 107 15.67 -16.20 12.39
N PRO A 108 15.83 -15.38 13.45
CA PRO A 108 16.69 -15.72 14.58
C PRO A 108 16.22 -16.98 15.32
N VAL A 109 14.90 -17.15 15.42
CA VAL A 109 14.22 -18.29 16.05
C VAL A 109 12.99 -18.69 15.24
N LYS A 110 12.52 -19.94 15.35
CA LYS A 110 11.42 -20.46 14.51
C LYS A 110 10.11 -19.67 14.59
N ARG A 111 9.85 -19.03 15.74
CA ARG A 111 8.60 -18.30 16.00
C ARG A 111 8.66 -16.80 15.66
N PHE A 112 9.83 -16.27 15.35
CA PHE A 112 10.03 -14.83 15.12
C PHE A 112 10.84 -14.60 13.84
N ALA A 113 10.39 -13.65 13.03
CA ALA A 113 11.14 -13.18 11.87
C ALA A 113 11.14 -11.66 11.81
N VAL A 114 12.24 -11.10 11.32
CA VAL A 114 12.35 -9.71 10.91
C VAL A 114 12.35 -9.71 9.39
N GLU A 115 11.49 -8.92 8.79
CA GLU A 115 11.33 -8.86 7.34
C GLU A 115 11.42 -7.42 6.85
N ALA A 116 12.08 -7.26 5.70
CA ALA A 116 12.11 -6.03 4.93
C ALA A 116 11.73 -6.38 3.49
N GLU A 117 10.77 -5.68 2.92
CA GLU A 117 10.31 -5.85 1.55
C GLU A 117 10.33 -4.50 0.84
N ALA A 118 10.64 -4.51 -0.44
CA ALA A 118 10.48 -3.36 -1.30
C ALA A 118 9.84 -3.79 -2.63
N ARG A 119 8.85 -3.01 -3.05
CA ARG A 119 8.19 -3.11 -4.35
C ARG A 119 8.40 -1.81 -5.09
N GLY A 120 8.54 -1.88 -6.40
CA GLY A 120 8.42 -0.65 -7.17
C GLY A 120 8.61 -0.78 -8.67
N ILE A 121 8.28 0.32 -9.33
CA ILE A 121 8.44 0.55 -10.75
C ILE A 121 8.83 2.01 -10.95
N ALA A 122 9.67 2.26 -11.95
CA ALA A 122 10.03 3.60 -12.38
C ALA A 122 10.07 3.64 -13.90
N TYR A 123 9.46 4.68 -14.48
CA TYR A 123 9.40 4.87 -15.92
C TYR A 123 9.34 6.36 -16.26
N SER A 124 10.26 6.84 -17.11
CA SER A 124 10.24 8.20 -17.67
C SER A 124 10.05 9.33 -16.65
N GLY A 125 10.66 9.23 -15.47
CA GLY A 125 10.56 10.25 -14.39
C GLY A 125 9.37 10.06 -13.45
N ASN A 126 8.46 9.15 -13.77
CA ASN A 126 7.42 8.63 -12.88
C ASN A 126 8.00 7.51 -12.02
N HIS A 127 7.54 7.43 -10.78
CA HIS A 127 7.92 6.34 -9.91
C HIS A 127 6.81 5.95 -8.95
N TYR A 128 6.83 4.68 -8.59
CA TYR A 128 6.05 4.15 -7.51
C TYR A 128 6.90 3.15 -6.74
N TYR A 129 7.15 3.45 -5.46
CA TYR A 129 7.87 2.56 -4.55
C TYR A 129 7.07 2.36 -3.27
N ASP A 130 7.12 1.14 -2.75
CA ASP A 130 6.50 0.72 -1.49
C ASP A 130 7.50 -0.13 -0.70
N ILE A 131 7.82 0.31 0.52
CA ILE A 131 8.82 -0.28 1.39
C ILE A 131 8.15 -0.66 2.71
N ILE A 132 8.33 -1.91 3.11
CA ILE A 132 7.75 -2.48 4.33
C ILE A 132 8.89 -3.02 5.20
N GLY A 133 8.91 -2.64 6.47
CA GLY A 133 9.69 -3.30 7.51
C GLY A 133 8.76 -3.87 8.57
N ARG A 134 8.86 -5.15 8.90
CA ARG A 134 7.94 -5.79 9.87
C ARG A 134 8.60 -6.84 10.76
N LEU A 135 8.05 -6.97 11.95
CA LEU A 135 8.31 -8.06 12.88
C LEU A 135 7.15 -9.05 12.79
N LYS A 136 7.46 -10.31 12.50
CA LYS A 136 6.48 -11.39 12.34
C LYS A 136 6.62 -12.40 13.48
N VAL A 137 5.48 -12.77 14.07
CA VAL A 137 5.37 -13.79 15.12
C VAL A 137 4.47 -14.92 14.62
N LYS A 138 4.89 -16.16 14.82
CA LYS A 138 4.13 -17.37 14.47
C LYS A 138 3.60 -18.05 15.74
N PRO A 139 2.39 -17.68 16.21
CA PRO A 139 1.86 -18.21 17.47
C PRO A 139 1.52 -19.70 17.36
N VAL A 140 0.87 -20.13 16.27
CA VAL A 140 0.42 -21.52 16.09
C VAL A 140 0.27 -21.88 14.61
N GLY A 141 0.74 -23.07 14.23
CA GLY A 141 0.56 -23.60 12.88
C GLY A 141 1.09 -22.68 11.78
N PRO A 142 0.38 -22.54 10.65
CA PRO A 142 0.77 -21.65 9.55
C PRO A 142 0.45 -20.18 9.83
N LEU A 143 -0.30 -19.87 10.90
CA LEU A 143 -0.75 -18.52 11.20
C LEU A 143 0.42 -17.65 11.67
N PHE A 144 0.47 -16.43 11.18
CA PHE A 144 1.34 -15.39 11.68
C PHE A 144 0.57 -14.10 11.97
N ILE A 145 1.12 -13.31 12.89
CA ILE A 145 0.76 -11.92 13.13
C ILE A 145 2.03 -11.10 12.93
N ALA A 146 1.94 -9.99 12.24
CA ALA A 146 3.04 -9.07 12.05
C ALA A 146 2.63 -7.64 12.39
N GLY A 147 3.60 -6.87 12.87
CA GLY A 147 3.48 -5.44 13.06
C GLY A 147 4.69 -4.77 12.42
N GLY A 148 4.47 -3.66 11.75
CA GLY A 148 5.53 -3.03 10.98
C GLY A 148 5.27 -1.57 10.67
N TYR A 149 6.14 -1.04 9.83
CA TYR A 149 6.04 0.31 9.29
C TYR A 149 6.13 0.22 7.76
N ARG A 150 5.27 0.96 7.09
CA ARG A 150 5.21 1.05 5.63
C ARG A 150 5.54 2.47 5.19
N TYR A 151 6.27 2.60 4.09
CA TYR A 151 6.55 3.86 3.40
C TYR A 151 6.24 3.67 1.92
N GLU A 152 5.41 4.55 1.39
CA GLU A 152 4.94 4.50 0.03
C GLU A 152 5.06 5.89 -0.62
N ASP A 153 5.64 5.94 -1.81
CA ASP A 153 5.90 7.17 -2.55
C ASP A 153 5.48 6.98 -4.01
N ILE A 154 4.50 7.78 -4.43
CA ILE A 154 3.97 7.79 -5.78
C ILE A 154 4.24 9.17 -6.36
N LYS A 155 4.94 9.19 -7.50
CA LYS A 155 5.12 10.39 -8.31
C LYS A 155 4.71 10.11 -9.75
N ILE A 156 3.75 10.89 -10.22
CA ILE A 156 3.29 10.90 -11.60
C ILE A 156 3.46 12.33 -12.11
N ASP A 157 4.18 12.48 -13.20
CA ASP A 157 4.48 13.71 -13.92
C ASP A 157 4.28 13.43 -15.41
N GLU A 158 3.01 13.37 -15.81
CA GLU A 158 2.59 13.24 -17.20
C GLU A 158 1.88 14.53 -17.64
N SER A 159 1.89 14.83 -18.94
CA SER A 159 1.50 16.11 -19.53
C SER A 159 0.23 16.75 -18.95
N ASP A 160 -0.76 15.93 -18.59
CA ASP A 160 -2.06 16.36 -18.05
C ASP A 160 -2.30 16.01 -16.57
N ILE A 161 -1.41 15.22 -15.93
CA ILE A 161 -1.59 14.73 -14.56
C ILE A 161 -0.28 14.84 -13.78
N LYS A 162 -0.30 15.68 -12.75
CA LYS A 162 0.79 15.80 -11.77
C LYS A 162 0.29 15.40 -10.39
N ALA A 163 0.81 14.29 -9.88
CA ALA A 163 0.47 13.78 -8.56
C ALA A 163 1.74 13.42 -7.79
N ASN A 164 1.80 13.83 -6.53
CA ASN A 164 2.85 13.47 -5.59
C ASN A 164 2.19 13.06 -4.28
N LEU A 165 2.13 11.76 -4.03
CA LEU A 165 1.47 11.18 -2.87
C LEU A 165 2.51 10.41 -2.06
N LYS A 166 2.54 10.69 -0.76
CA LYS A 166 3.41 10.00 0.19
C LYS A 166 2.60 9.49 1.34
N PHE A 167 2.61 8.17 1.52
CA PHE A 167 1.96 7.50 2.63
C PHE A 167 3.02 6.85 3.51
N ARG A 168 2.89 7.01 4.83
CA ARG A 168 3.74 6.31 5.78
C ARG A 168 3.02 6.10 7.10
N GLY A 169 3.21 4.93 7.70
CA GLY A 169 2.56 4.64 8.96
C GLY A 169 2.82 3.24 9.48
N PRO A 170 2.50 3.00 10.76
CA PRO A 170 2.48 1.67 11.32
C PRO A 170 1.33 0.86 10.73
N PHE A 171 1.49 -0.46 10.69
CA PHE A 171 0.42 -1.39 10.32
C PHE A 171 0.48 -2.66 11.16
N ILE A 172 -0.64 -3.39 11.16
CA ILE A 172 -0.76 -4.74 11.68
C ILE A 172 -1.23 -5.63 10.54
N GLU A 173 -0.68 -6.84 10.48
CA GLU A 173 -0.98 -7.85 9.48
C GLU A 173 -1.23 -9.19 10.17
N ALA A 174 -2.17 -9.97 9.64
CA ALA A 174 -2.33 -11.36 9.99
C ALA A 174 -2.41 -12.17 8.68
N GLY A 175 -1.84 -13.36 8.69
CA GLY A 175 -1.80 -14.19 7.48
C GLY A 175 -1.38 -15.62 7.75
N VAL A 176 -1.29 -16.39 6.68
CA VAL A 176 -0.86 -17.80 6.72
C VAL A 176 0.36 -18.00 5.82
N GLU A 177 1.34 -18.77 6.28
CA GLU A 177 2.57 -19.12 5.55
C GLU A 177 2.75 -20.65 5.58
N PHE A 178 2.92 -21.26 4.41
CA PHE A 178 3.12 -22.71 4.22
C PHE A 178 4.51 -23.03 3.67
#